data_AF-A0A661DXF3-F1
#
_entry.id   AF-A0A661DXF3-F1
#
_cell.length_a   1.000
_cell.length_b   1.000
_cell.length_c   1.000
_cell.angle_alpha   90.00
_cell.angle_beta   90.00
_cell.angle_gamma   90.00
#
_symmetry.space_group_name_H-M   'P 1'
#
loop_
_entity.id
_entity.type
_entity.pdbx_description
1 polymer ?
#
loop_
_entity_poly.entity_id
_entity_poly.type
_entity_poly.pdbx_seq_one_letter_code
_entity_poly.pdbx_strand_id
1 'polypeptide(L)'
;ISLELANRHIFDYEERMLTTTLQEAAAQNTFPDFVREDSLQIALRTSYSFDHDNATVTYLLSLAGGNGPGDSFDGGFQRLWIDYKYTDAVSINAGVVDYIGGNGIIPFFRAIEDNDRVFSEVKYSF
;
A
#
# COMPACT_ATOMS: atom_id res chain seq x y z
N ILE A 1 11.79 -11.63 -8.24
CA ILE A 1 10.35 -11.25 -8.27
C ILE A 1 9.69 -11.85 -7.04
N SER A 2 8.85 -11.09 -6.34
CA SER A 2 8.06 -11.54 -5.18
C SER A 2 6.59 -11.17 -5.39
N LEU A 3 5.69 -12.06 -4.97
CA LEU A 3 4.24 -11.83 -4.93
C LEU A 3 3.74 -12.26 -3.56
N GLU A 4 2.99 -11.40 -2.91
CA GLU A 4 2.40 -11.61 -1.59
C GLU A 4 0.89 -11.35 -1.64
N LEU A 5 0.14 -12.20 -0.96
CA LEU A 5 -1.31 -12.15 -0.83
C LEU A 5 -1.66 -12.35 0.63
N ALA A 6 -2.38 -11.40 1.21
CA ALA A 6 -2.85 -11.48 2.58
C ALA A 6 -4.36 -11.32 2.61
N ASN A 7 -5.06 -12.34 3.11
CA ASN A 7 -6.49 -12.29 3.39
C ASN A 7 -6.67 -12.30 4.92
N ARG A 8 -7.45 -11.35 5.43
CA ARG A 8 -7.82 -11.25 6.84
C ARG A 8 -9.34 -11.17 6.95
N HIS A 9 -9.88 -12.09 7.74
CA HIS A 9 -11.27 -12.13 8.18
C HIS A 9 -11.34 -11.87 9.70
N ILE A 10 -12.30 -11.06 10.14
CA ILE A 10 -12.56 -10.78 11.56
C ILE A 10 -13.76 -11.60 12.02
N PHE A 11 -13.52 -12.57 12.91
CA PHE A 11 -14.60 -13.36 13.50
C PHE A 11 -15.45 -12.52 14.45
N ASP A 12 -16.76 -12.80 14.43
CA ASP A 12 -17.78 -12.12 15.24
C ASP A 12 -17.79 -10.59 15.03
N TYR A 13 -17.57 -10.16 13.78
CA TYR A 13 -17.41 -8.75 13.43
C TYR A 13 -18.58 -7.86 13.88
N GLU A 14 -19.83 -8.31 13.69
CA GLU A 14 -21.00 -7.55 14.11
C GLU A 14 -21.05 -7.36 15.63
N GLU A 15 -20.72 -8.40 16.42
CA GLU A 15 -20.75 -8.32 17.88
C GLU A 15 -19.58 -7.50 18.45
N ARG A 16 -18.41 -7.58 17.81
CA ARG A 16 -17.16 -7.03 18.35
C ARG A 16 -16.82 -5.64 17.86
N MET A 17 -17.27 -5.30 16.65
CA MET A 17 -16.92 -4.05 16.00
C MET A 17 -18.15 -3.14 15.90
N LEU A 18 -19.32 -3.65 15.53
CA LEU A 18 -20.48 -2.80 15.28
C LEU A 18 -21.29 -2.49 16.54
N THR A 19 -21.82 -1.27 16.61
CA THR A 19 -22.83 -0.87 17.61
C THR A 19 -24.26 -0.96 17.05
N THR A 20 -24.39 -1.27 15.75
CA THR A 20 -25.64 -1.40 14.98
C THR A 20 -25.54 -2.60 14.03
N THR A 21 -26.55 -2.85 13.19
CA THR A 21 -26.40 -3.87 12.13
C THR A 21 -25.41 -3.42 11.04
N LEU A 22 -24.82 -4.36 10.31
CA LEU A 22 -23.87 -4.09 9.22
C LEU A 22 -24.48 -3.26 8.08
N GLN A 23 -25.76 -3.46 7.79
CA GLN A 23 -26.50 -2.70 6.78
C GLN A 23 -26.74 -1.24 7.20
N GLU A 24 -27.05 -1.01 8.47
CA GLU A 24 -27.23 0.36 9.00
C GLU A 24 -25.89 1.11 9.09
N ALA A 25 -24.83 0.44 9.56
CA ALA A 25 -23.49 1.01 9.62
C ALA A 25 -22.97 1.39 8.22
N ALA A 26 -23.24 0.55 7.21
CA ALA A 26 -22.91 0.82 5.82
C ALA A 26 -23.70 2.00 5.23
N ALA A 27 -24.99 2.10 5.51
CA ALA A 27 -25.83 3.19 5.02
C ALA A 27 -25.48 4.55 5.65
N GLN A 28 -25.05 4.54 6.91
CA GLN A 28 -24.70 5.75 7.66
C GLN A 28 -23.21 6.10 7.58
N ASN A 29 -22.40 5.25 6.93
CA ASN A 29 -20.95 5.37 6.84
C ASN A 29 -20.27 5.42 8.23
N THR A 30 -20.88 4.78 9.22
CA THR A 30 -20.41 4.73 10.61
C THR A 30 -19.70 3.41 10.86
N PHE A 31 -18.58 3.19 10.18
CA PHE A 31 -17.71 2.05 10.45
C PHE A 31 -16.79 2.37 11.62
N PRO A 32 -16.71 1.51 12.65
CA PRO A 32 -15.73 1.64 13.70
C PRO A 32 -14.32 1.51 13.10
N ASP A 33 -13.47 2.49 13.35
CA ASP A 33 -12.06 2.54 12.94
C ASP A 33 -11.79 2.30 11.43
N PHE A 34 -12.79 2.44 10.56
CA PHE A 34 -12.69 2.19 9.11
C PHE A 34 -12.12 0.81 8.75
N VAL A 35 -12.51 -0.23 9.49
CA VAL A 35 -12.05 -1.60 9.25
C VAL A 35 -13.17 -2.43 8.61
N ARG A 36 -12.85 -3.21 7.56
CA ARG A 36 -13.74 -4.23 6.99
C ARG A 36 -13.62 -5.56 7.74
N GLU A 37 -14.72 -6.33 7.75
CA GLU A 37 -14.72 -7.72 8.19
C GLU A 37 -13.73 -8.56 7.39
N ASP A 38 -13.85 -8.52 6.05
CA ASP A 38 -12.95 -9.17 5.11
C ASP A 38 -12.07 -8.15 4.40
N SER A 39 -10.76 -8.37 4.45
CA SER A 39 -9.77 -7.53 3.78
C SER A 39 -8.76 -8.38 3.02
N LEU A 40 -8.43 -7.94 1.81
CA LEU A 40 -7.46 -8.53 0.91
C LEU A 40 -6.39 -7.49 0.59
N GLN A 41 -5.12 -7.88 0.73
CA GLN A 41 -3.98 -7.09 0.30
C GLN A 41 -3.13 -7.91 -0.65
N ILE A 42 -2.68 -7.25 -1.72
CA ILE A 42 -1.82 -7.82 -2.76
C ILE A 42 -0.59 -6.96 -2.85
N ALA A 43 0.60 -7.57 -2.83
CA ALA A 43 1.86 -6.87 -3.07
C ALA A 43 2.69 -7.61 -4.11
N LEU A 44 3.11 -6.90 -5.15
CA LEU A 44 3.99 -7.40 -6.21
C LEU A 44 5.28 -6.58 -6.19
N ARG A 45 6.42 -7.26 -6.07
CA ARG A 45 7.75 -6.63 -6.13
C ARG A 45 8.62 -7.25 -7.21
N THR A 46 9.23 -6.41 -8.03
CA THR A 46 10.23 -6.81 -9.02
C THR A 46 11.47 -5.97 -8.84
N SER A 47 12.65 -6.60 -8.92
CA SER A 47 13.94 -5.93 -8.80
C SER A 47 14.86 -6.45 -9.89
N TYR A 48 15.67 -5.56 -10.44
CA TYR A 48 16.68 -5.88 -11.44
C TYR A 48 17.99 -5.20 -11.08
N SER A 49 19.03 -6.00 -10.92
CA SER A 49 20.38 -5.53 -10.62
C SER A 49 21.23 -5.52 -11.87
N PHE A 50 22.04 -4.48 -12.04
CA PHE A 50 22.94 -4.26 -13.16
C PHE A 50 24.18 -3.50 -12.71
N ASP A 51 25.11 -3.27 -13.65
CA ASP A 51 26.41 -2.65 -13.34
C ASP A 51 27.17 -3.40 -12.23
N HIS A 52 27.36 -4.71 -12.40
CA HIS A 52 28.05 -5.56 -11.42
C HIS A 52 27.47 -5.45 -10.00
N ASP A 53 26.13 -5.39 -9.90
CA ASP A 53 25.37 -5.24 -8.65
C ASP A 53 25.61 -3.90 -7.91
N ASN A 54 26.14 -2.89 -8.61
CA ASN A 54 26.22 -1.51 -8.10
C ASN A 54 24.88 -0.79 -8.21
N ALA A 55 24.05 -1.14 -9.20
CA ALA A 55 22.75 -0.53 -9.41
C ALA A 55 21.62 -1.56 -9.28
N THR A 56 20.56 -1.22 -8.54
CA THR A 56 19.32 -2.02 -8.48
C THR A 56 18.12 -1.12 -8.66
N VAL A 57 17.32 -1.40 -9.70
CA VAL A 57 16.01 -0.78 -9.88
C VAL A 57 14.96 -1.70 -9.30
N THR A 58 14.06 -1.17 -8.48
CA THR A 58 12.95 -1.91 -7.89
C THR A 58 11.63 -1.22 -8.17
N TYR A 59 10.64 -2.02 -8.53
CA TYR A 59 9.23 -1.63 -8.63
C TYR A 59 8.40 -2.44 -7.63
N LEU A 60 7.55 -1.74 -6.89
CA LEU A 60 6.60 -2.30 -5.93
C LEU A 60 5.21 -1.78 -6.25
N LEU A 61 4.23 -2.68 -6.35
CA LEU A 61 2.81 -2.36 -6.39
C LEU A 61 2.17 -2.99 -5.15
N SER A 62 1.41 -2.21 -4.38
CA SER A 62 0.61 -2.70 -3.25
C SER A 62 -0.82 -2.21 -3.40
N LEU A 63 -1.77 -3.15 -3.40
CA LEU A 63 -3.19 -2.88 -3.54
C LEU A 63 -3.93 -3.47 -2.34
N ALA A 64 -4.95 -2.76 -1.88
CA ALA A 64 -5.83 -3.14 -0.80
C ALA A 64 -7.29 -3.08 -1.26
N GLY A 65 -8.06 -4.03 -0.75
CA GLY A 65 -9.50 -4.11 -0.98
C GLY A 65 -10.13 -5.11 -0.02
N GLY A 66 -11.34 -5.52 -0.31
CA GLY A 66 -12.04 -6.48 0.52
C GLY A 66 -13.46 -6.73 0.05
N ASN A 67 -14.09 -7.71 0.69
CA ASN A 67 -15.50 -8.01 0.48
C ASN A 67 -16.33 -7.26 1.54
N GLY A 68 -17.64 -7.21 1.32
CA GLY A 68 -18.60 -6.52 2.17
C GLY A 68 -19.29 -5.35 1.45
N PRO A 69 -20.03 -4.51 2.18
CA PRO A 69 -20.75 -3.37 1.60
C PRO A 69 -19.81 -2.40 0.86
N GLY A 70 -20.35 -1.64 -0.10
CA GLY A 70 -19.62 -0.63 -0.87
C GLY A 70 -18.58 -1.19 -1.85
N ASP A 71 -17.72 -0.32 -2.37
CA ASP A 71 -16.73 -0.70 -3.39
C ASP A 71 -15.62 -1.59 -2.81
N SER A 72 -15.32 -2.68 -3.51
CA SER A 72 -14.36 -3.70 -3.06
C SER A 72 -12.89 -3.30 -3.19
N PHE A 73 -12.61 -2.15 -3.81
CA PHE A 73 -11.26 -1.63 -4.00
C PHE A 73 -11.05 -0.39 -3.13
N ASP A 74 -10.23 -0.54 -2.09
CA ASP A 74 -9.97 0.53 -1.14
C ASP A 74 -8.86 1.45 -1.65
N GLY A 75 -7.89 0.94 -2.41
CA GLY A 75 -6.80 1.74 -3.01
C GLY A 75 -5.45 1.06 -2.87
N GLY A 76 -4.35 1.81 -2.95
CA GLY A 76 -3.01 1.27 -2.86
C GLY A 76 -1.90 2.29 -3.03
N PHE A 77 -0.71 1.81 -3.36
CA PHE A 77 0.39 2.64 -3.83
C PHE A 77 1.31 1.85 -4.75
N GLN A 78 2.00 2.55 -5.62
CA GLN A 78 3.11 2.03 -6.39
C GLN A 78 4.37 2.84 -6.10
N ARG A 79 5.53 2.16 -6.13
CA ARG A 79 6.83 2.78 -5.89
C ARG A 79 7.83 2.27 -6.91
N LEU A 80 8.51 3.19 -7.58
CA LEU A 80 9.65 2.91 -8.45
C LEU A 80 10.88 3.62 -7.90
N TRP A 81 11.97 2.89 -7.70
CA TRP A 81 13.19 3.49 -7.18
C TRP A 81 14.44 2.77 -7.68
N ILE A 82 15.55 3.48 -7.58
CA ILE A 82 16.89 2.99 -7.87
C ILE A 82 17.78 3.15 -6.64
N ASP A 83 18.53 2.11 -6.33
CA ASP A 83 19.65 2.09 -5.41
C ASP A 83 20.94 2.01 -6.24
N TYR A 84 21.82 3.01 -6.13
CA TYR A 84 23.07 3.07 -6.88
C TYR A 84 24.29 3.32 -5.98
N LYS A 85 25.25 2.40 -5.99
CA LYS A 85 26.55 2.55 -5.36
C LYS A 85 27.48 3.23 -6.36
N TYR A 86 27.70 4.52 -6.17
CA TYR A 86 28.60 5.28 -7.04
C TYR A 86 30.07 4.97 -6.72
N THR A 87 30.38 4.83 -5.43
CA THR A 87 31.66 4.34 -4.91
C THR A 87 31.43 3.51 -3.66
N ASP A 88 32.47 2.90 -3.10
CA ASP A 88 32.38 2.19 -1.80
C ASP A 88 31.94 3.10 -0.65
N ALA A 89 32.18 4.41 -0.79
CA ALA A 89 31.84 5.41 0.22
C ALA A 89 30.54 6.16 -0.09
N VAL A 90 30.09 6.21 -1.35
CA VAL A 90 28.95 7.03 -1.79
C VAL A 90 27.86 6.16 -2.40
N SER A 91 26.65 6.24 -1.84
CA SER A 91 25.45 5.61 -2.40
C SER A 91 24.33 6.63 -2.60
N ILE A 92 23.56 6.42 -3.66
CA ILE A 92 22.40 7.24 -4.04
C ILE A 92 21.16 6.34 -4.00
N ASN A 93 20.09 6.81 -3.38
CA ASN A 93 18.76 6.22 -3.46
C ASN A 93 17.82 7.29 -4.01
N ALA A 94 17.06 6.98 -5.05
CA ALA A 94 16.11 7.94 -5.62
C ALA A 94 14.91 7.24 -6.22
N GLY A 95 13.75 7.90 -6.21
CA GLY A 95 12.56 7.30 -6.76
C GLY A 95 11.30 8.14 -6.58
N VAL A 96 10.19 7.50 -6.92
CA VAL A 96 8.85 8.07 -6.88
C VAL A 96 7.88 7.12 -6.18
N VAL A 97 6.88 7.68 -5.53
CA VAL A 97 5.72 6.99 -4.96
C VAL A 97 4.48 7.64 -5.54
N ASP A 98 3.59 6.84 -6.09
CA ASP A 98 2.27 7.24 -6.57
C ASP A 98 1.22 6.53 -5.71
N TYR A 99 0.29 7.31 -5.15
CA TYR A 99 -0.73 6.80 -4.26
C TYR A 99 -2.02 6.56 -5.05
N ILE A 100 -2.53 5.34 -5.01
CA ILE A 100 -3.68 4.94 -5.80
C ILE A 100 -4.91 5.09 -4.91
N GLY A 101 -5.75 6.06 -5.22
CA GLY A 101 -7.06 6.23 -4.59
C GLY A 101 -8.01 5.07 -4.91
N GLY A 102 -8.98 4.89 -4.02
CA GLY A 102 -10.09 3.96 -4.21
C GLY A 102 -11.39 4.58 -3.69
N ASN A 103 -12.51 4.08 -4.21
CA ASN A 103 -13.84 4.48 -3.76
C ASN A 103 -14.38 3.56 -2.65
N GLY A 104 -13.53 2.68 -2.12
CA GLY A 104 -13.85 1.80 -1.02
C GLY A 104 -14.30 2.56 0.22
N ILE A 105 -14.97 1.82 1.10
CA ILE A 105 -15.51 2.35 2.36
C ILE A 105 -14.39 2.90 3.26
N ILE A 106 -13.17 2.37 3.14
CA ILE A 106 -12.01 2.82 3.89
C ILE A 106 -11.44 4.09 3.22
N PRO A 107 -11.62 5.29 3.81
CA PRO A 107 -11.29 6.55 3.13
C PRO A 107 -9.78 6.83 3.09
N PHE A 108 -8.95 6.00 3.73
CA PHE A 108 -7.52 6.23 3.90
C PHE A 108 -6.80 6.47 2.57
N PHE A 109 -6.98 5.60 1.58
CA PHE A 109 -6.30 5.73 0.29
C PHE A 109 -6.84 6.91 -0.52
N ARG A 110 -8.15 7.16 -0.48
CA ARG A 110 -8.74 8.36 -1.08
C ARG A 110 -8.18 9.64 -0.46
N ALA A 111 -7.93 9.65 0.84
CA ALA A 111 -7.38 10.82 1.53
C ALA A 111 -5.91 11.11 1.17
N ILE A 112 -5.18 10.14 0.60
CA ILE A 112 -3.78 10.28 0.21
C ILE A 112 -3.55 10.15 -1.30
N GLU A 113 -4.61 10.05 -2.10
CA GLU A 113 -4.51 9.76 -3.55
C GLU A 113 -3.72 10.82 -4.31
N ASP A 114 -3.88 12.10 -3.95
CA ASP A 114 -3.17 13.20 -4.60
C ASP A 114 -1.83 13.56 -3.90
N ASN A 115 -1.25 12.64 -3.12
CA ASN A 115 -0.03 12.88 -2.33
C ASN A 115 1.22 12.20 -2.93
N ASP A 116 1.41 12.31 -4.23
CA ASP A 116 2.58 11.75 -4.92
C ASP A 116 3.89 12.30 -4.35
N ARG A 117 4.90 11.44 -4.26
CA ARG A 117 6.19 11.79 -3.67
C ARG A 117 7.33 11.50 -4.62
N VAL A 118 8.23 12.47 -4.74
CA VAL A 118 9.57 12.28 -5.30
C VAL A 118 10.57 12.35 -4.16
N PHE A 119 11.54 11.43 -4.13
CA PHE A 119 12.56 11.42 -3.09
C PHE A 119 13.95 11.14 -3.69
N SER A 120 14.97 11.65 -3.01
CA SER A 120 16.37 11.34 -3.26
C SER A 120 17.16 11.46 -1.98
N GLU A 121 18.06 10.50 -1.76
CA GLU A 121 19.01 10.44 -0.66
C GLU A 121 20.40 10.20 -1.23
N VAL A 122 21.39 10.92 -0.72
CA VAL A 122 22.81 10.66 -0.96
C VAL A 122 23.45 10.38 0.38
N LYS A 123 24.06 9.21 0.50
CA LYS A 123 24.74 8.74 1.71
C LYS A 123 26.23 8.64 1.45
N TYR A 124 27.02 9.19 2.38
CA TYR A 124 28.47 9.05 2.43
C TYR A 124 28.86 8.30 3.71
N SER A 125 29.74 7.30 3.60
CA SER A 125 30.27 6.51 4.72
C SER A 125 31.80 6.53 4.69
N PHE A 126 32.43 6.70 5.87
CA PHE A 126 33.88 6.80 6.07
C PHE A 126 34.40 5.73 7.02
#